data_AF-A0A1S8WYP7-F1
#
_entry.id   AF-A0A1S8WYP7-F1
#
_cell.length_a   1.000
_cell.length_b   1.000
_cell.length_c   1.000
_cell.angle_alpha   90.00
_cell.angle_beta   90.00
_cell.angle_gamma   90.00
#
_symmetry.space_group_name_H-M   'P 1'
#
loop_
_entity.id
_entity.type
_entity.pdbx_description
1 polymer ?
#
loop_
_entity_poly.entity_id
_entity_poly.type
_entity_poly.pdbx_seq_one_letter_code
_entity_poly.pdbx_strand_id
1 'polypeptide(L)'
;MAAVIFRLAQLVVGAPFLFHNYEAYISRAFNFGRQFMYKWTVNWRIIPEDVFLDRRFHAVLLGLHATFLIILLFKWVRYRGGFSEFLELQVPPDRDPRKDMSGV
;
A
#
# COMPACT_ATOMS: atom_id res chain seq x y z
N MET A 1 19.62 -0.66 10.36
CA MET A 1 20.32 0.59 9.96
C MET A 1 19.75 1.23 8.69
N ALA A 2 19.76 0.56 7.52
CA ALA A 2 19.26 1.14 6.25
C ALA A 2 17.78 1.61 6.28
N ALA A 3 16.88 0.84 6.89
CA ALA A 3 15.46 1.21 6.99
C ALA A 3 15.22 2.51 7.79
N VAL A 4 16.04 2.77 8.82
CA VAL A 4 15.95 4.01 9.62
C VAL A 4 16.41 5.20 8.78
N ILE A 5 17.50 5.05 8.03
CA ILE A 5 18.02 6.08 7.13
C ILE A 5 16.96 6.44 6.08
N PHE A 6 16.30 5.45 5.47
CA PHE A 6 15.24 5.68 4.49
C PHE A 6 14.05 6.45 5.11
N ARG A 7 13.59 6.06 6.30
CA ARG A 7 12.49 6.75 6.99
C ARG A 7 12.84 8.21 7.31
N LEU A 8 14.04 8.45 7.83
CA LEU A 8 14.51 9.80 8.14
C LEU A 8 14.65 10.66 6.87
N ALA A 9 15.19 10.08 5.79
CA ALA A 9 15.29 10.78 4.51
C ALA A 9 13.91 11.17 3.96
N GLN A 10 12.93 10.27 4.01
CA GLN A 10 11.55 10.56 3.61
C GLN A 10 10.94 11.70 4.44
N LEU A 11 11.15 11.70 5.76
CA LEU A 11 10.67 12.77 6.65
C LEU A 11 11.32 14.12 6.34
N VAL A 12 12.65 14.16 6.18
CA VAL A 12 13.38 15.40 5.90
C VAL A 12 12.98 15.98 4.55
N VAL A 13 12.88 15.15 3.51
CA VAL A 13 12.49 15.59 2.16
C VAL A 13 11.02 16.00 2.10
N GLY A 14 10.13 15.30 2.82
CA GLY A 14 8.69 15.60 2.86
C GLY A 14 8.32 16.82 3.71
N ALA A 15 9.08 17.10 4.78
CA ALA A 15 8.84 18.17 5.73
C ALA A 15 8.54 19.54 5.11
N PRO A 16 9.36 20.11 4.20
CA PRO A 16 9.10 21.44 3.65
C PRO A 16 7.75 21.53 2.92
N PHE A 17 7.31 20.46 2.28
CA PHE A 17 6.03 20.45 1.56
C PHE A 17 4.84 20.30 2.51
N LEU A 18 4.97 19.44 3.53
CA LEU A 18 3.95 19.25 4.55
C LEU A 18 3.71 20.52 5.37
N PHE A 19 4.79 21.22 5.79
CA PHE A 19 4.66 22.45 6.59
C PHE A 19 4.22 23.65 5.76
N HIS A 20 4.52 23.68 4.46
CA HIS A 20 4.09 24.78 3.60
C HIS A 20 2.63 24.66 3.16
N ASN A 21 2.22 23.47 2.69
CA ASN A 21 0.84 23.21 2.28
C ASN A 21 0.55 21.70 2.26
N TYR A 22 0.16 21.16 3.41
CA TYR A 22 -0.14 19.72 3.56
C TYR A 22 -1.29 19.27 2.64
N GLU A 23 -2.31 20.11 2.42
CA GLU A 23 -3.47 19.76 1.58
C GLU A 23 -3.07 19.57 0.13
N ALA A 24 -2.31 20.52 -0.42
CA ALA A 24 -1.79 20.44 -1.78
C ALA A 24 -0.80 19.27 -1.93
N TYR A 25 0.03 19.01 -0.91
CA TYR A 25 0.98 17.90 -0.94
C TYR A 25 0.25 16.54 -0.99
N ILE A 26 -0.67 16.29 -0.06
CA ILE A 26 -1.40 15.02 0.02
C ILE A 26 -2.32 14.83 -1.20
N SER A 27 -3.06 15.86 -1.62
CA SER A 27 -3.96 15.76 -2.76
C SER A 27 -3.22 15.48 -4.07
N ARG A 28 -2.05 16.09 -4.28
CA ARG A 28 -1.25 15.88 -5.50
C ARG A 28 -0.43 14.60 -5.48
N ALA A 29 0.00 14.13 -4.31
CA ALA A 29 0.77 12.90 -4.17
C ALA A 29 0.00 11.68 -4.71
N PHE A 30 -1.31 11.60 -4.42
CA PHE A 30 -2.15 10.49 -4.86
C PHE A 30 -3.05 10.82 -6.05
N ASN A 31 -3.43 12.10 -6.23
CA ASN A 31 -4.34 12.58 -7.27
C ASN A 31 -5.51 11.61 -7.54
N PHE A 32 -6.37 11.43 -6.53
CA PHE A 32 -7.55 10.55 -6.62
C PHE A 32 -8.59 10.99 -7.67
N GLY A 33 -8.44 12.19 -8.24
CA GLY A 33 -9.25 12.66 -9.37
C GLY A 33 -8.79 12.13 -10.72
N ARG A 34 -7.59 11.53 -10.80
CA ARG A 34 -7.06 10.96 -12.04
C ARG A 34 -7.83 9.70 -12.40
N GLN A 35 -8.42 9.71 -13.59
CA GLN A 35 -9.05 8.54 -14.20
C GLN A 35 -8.12 7.89 -15.22
N PHE A 36 -8.21 6.57 -15.34
CA PHE A 36 -7.47 5.85 -16.38
C PHE A 36 -8.13 6.09 -17.74
N MET A 37 -7.34 6.26 -18.79
CA MET A 37 -7.90 6.42 -20.14
C MET A 37 -8.16 5.04 -20.74
N TYR A 38 -9.36 4.82 -21.26
CA TYR A 38 -9.77 3.54 -21.85
C TYR A 38 -8.79 3.04 -22.93
N LYS A 39 -8.29 3.95 -23.77
CA LYS A 39 -7.32 3.63 -24.85
C LYS A 39 -6.05 2.91 -24.39
N TRP A 40 -5.58 3.18 -23.17
CA TRP A 40 -4.34 2.61 -22.61
C TRP A 40 -4.57 1.32 -21.84
N THR A 41 -5.82 0.88 -21.73
CA THR A 41 -6.14 -0.34 -21.02
C THR A 41 -5.96 -1.53 -21.96
N VAL A 42 -5.20 -2.51 -21.50
CA VAL A 42 -5.05 -3.80 -22.21
C VAL A 42 -6.10 -4.78 -21.68
N ASN A 43 -6.11 -5.02 -20.37
CA ASN A 43 -6.95 -6.04 -19.74
C ASN A 43 -8.44 -5.65 -19.63
N TRP A 44 -8.77 -4.36 -19.70
CA TRP A 44 -10.14 -3.87 -19.51
C TRP A 44 -10.94 -3.66 -20.79
N ARG A 45 -10.39 -4.00 -21.96
CA ARG A 45 -11.09 -3.90 -23.26
C ARG A 45 -12.31 -4.81 -23.42
N ILE A 46 -12.50 -5.75 -22.49
CA ILE A 46 -13.69 -6.59 -22.40
C ILE A 46 -14.92 -5.82 -21.89
N ILE A 47 -14.71 -4.67 -21.22
CA ILE A 47 -15.77 -3.84 -20.65
C ILE A 47 -16.05 -2.67 -21.60
N PRO A 48 -17.33 -2.28 -21.81
CA PRO A 48 -17.66 -1.08 -22.57
C PRO A 48 -16.96 0.19 -22.04
N GLU A 49 -16.61 1.11 -22.94
CA GLU A 49 -15.87 2.33 -22.60
C GLU A 49 -16.65 3.24 -21.64
N ASP A 50 -17.97 3.34 -21.82
CA ASP A 50 -18.87 4.11 -20.96
C ASP A 50 -18.86 3.59 -19.52
N VAL A 51 -18.78 2.27 -19.34
CA VAL A 51 -18.67 1.64 -18.02
C VAL A 51 -17.27 1.84 -17.44
N PHE A 52 -16.22 1.70 -18.26
CA PHE A 52 -14.85 1.87 -17.79
C PHE A 52 -14.55 3.30 -17.32
N LEU A 53 -15.10 4.30 -18.01
CA LEU A 53 -14.93 5.72 -17.68
C LEU A 53 -15.88 6.18 -16.54
N ASP A 54 -16.80 5.35 -16.06
CA ASP A 54 -17.64 5.69 -14.91
C ASP A 54 -16.77 5.80 -13.65
N ARG A 55 -16.87 6.95 -12.98
CA ARG A 55 -16.17 7.24 -11.72
C ARG A 55 -16.54 6.23 -10.61
N ARG A 56 -17.73 5.64 -10.65
CA ARG A 56 -18.18 4.59 -9.73
C ARG A 56 -17.37 3.31 -9.92
N PHE A 57 -17.11 2.93 -11.17
CA PHE A 57 -16.31 1.75 -11.50
C PHE A 57 -14.88 1.85 -10.92
N HIS A 58 -14.23 3.01 -11.10
CA HIS A 58 -12.91 3.26 -10.50
C HIS A 58 -12.93 3.28 -8.97
N ALA A 59 -13.98 3.85 -8.36
CA ALA A 59 -14.14 3.86 -6.90
C ALA A 59 -14.30 2.45 -6.33
N VAL A 60 -15.09 1.60 -6.99
CA VAL A 60 -15.25 0.18 -6.61
C VAL A 60 -13.92 -0.56 -6.74
N LEU A 61 -13.19 -0.36 -7.85
CA LEU A 61 -11.89 -0.99 -8.06
C LEU A 61 -10.88 -0.60 -6.97
N LEU A 62 -10.83 0.68 -6.62
CA LEU A 62 -10.00 1.19 -5.53
C LEU A 62 -10.41 0.58 -4.18
N GLY A 63 -11.71 0.49 -3.92
CA GLY A 63 -12.25 -0.14 -2.71
C GLY A 63 -11.84 -1.61 -2.58
N LEU A 64 -12.03 -2.40 -3.64
CA LEU A 64 -11.61 -3.81 -3.67
C LEU A 64 -10.11 -3.97 -3.46
N HIS A 65 -9.30 -3.11 -4.07
CA HIS A 65 -7.85 -3.14 -3.89
C HIS A 65 -7.46 -2.80 -2.45
N ALA A 66 -8.04 -1.75 -1.86
CA ALA A 66 -7.78 -1.37 -0.48
C ALA A 66 -8.19 -2.49 0.49
N THR A 67 -9.36 -3.11 0.30
CA THR A 67 -9.80 -4.25 1.09
C THR A 67 -8.83 -5.42 0.99
N PHE A 68 -8.36 -5.75 -0.22
CA PHE A 68 -7.38 -6.82 -0.42
C PHE A 68 -6.06 -6.53 0.31
N LEU A 69 -5.53 -5.30 0.22
CA LEU A 69 -4.33 -4.89 0.94
C LEU A 69 -4.51 -4.96 2.47
N ILE A 70 -5.67 -4.55 2.99
CA ILE A 70 -6.00 -4.62 4.42
C ILE A 70 -6.01 -6.09 4.88
N ILE A 71 -6.63 -6.99 4.10
CA ILE A 71 -6.63 -8.43 4.41
C ILE A 71 -5.21 -8.98 4.44
N LEU A 72 -4.38 -8.65 3.44
CA LEU A 72 -2.98 -9.07 3.41
C LEU A 72 -2.19 -8.52 4.59
N LEU A 73 -2.41 -7.25 4.96
CA LEU A 73 -1.79 -6.64 6.13
C LEU A 73 -2.16 -7.40 7.41
N PHE A 74 -3.45 -7.67 7.64
CA PHE A 74 -3.89 -8.43 8.81
C PHE A 74 -3.32 -9.85 8.84
N LYS A 75 -3.31 -10.54 7.70
CA LYS A 75 -2.69 -11.87 7.58
C LYS A 75 -1.20 -11.81 7.92
N TRP A 76 -0.49 -10.81 7.41
CA TRP A 76 0.94 -10.67 7.63
C TRP A 76 1.30 -10.30 9.06
N VAL A 77 0.55 -9.36 9.66
CA VAL A 77 0.66 -8.97 11.07
C VAL A 77 0.44 -10.19 11.98
N ARG A 78 -0.60 -10.99 11.70
CA ARG A 78 -0.87 -12.21 12.47
C ARG A 78 0.22 -13.27 12.30
N TYR A 79 0.72 -13.46 11.07
CA TYR A 79 1.81 -14.40 10.81
C TYR A 79 3.11 -14.03 11.54
N ARG A 80 3.35 -12.73 11.74
CA ARG A 80 4.54 -12.18 12.40
C ARG A 80 4.43 -12.13 13.93
N GLY A 81 3.32 -12.59 14.50
CA GLY A 81 3.07 -12.73 15.94
C GLY A 81 2.32 -11.55 16.60
N GLY A 82 1.94 -10.52 15.83
CA GLY A 82 1.05 -9.45 16.30
C GLY A 82 1.42 -8.07 15.78
N PHE A 83 0.60 -7.08 16.14
CA PHE A 83 0.79 -5.69 15.69
C PHE A 83 1.99 -5.02 16.36
N SER A 84 2.32 -5.39 17.60
CA SER A 84 3.52 -4.92 18.31
C SER A 84 4.80 -5.32 17.58
N GLU A 85 4.97 -6.60 17.28
CA GLU A 85 6.14 -7.12 16.54
C GLU A 85 6.22 -6.56 15.10
N PHE A 86 5.07 -6.29 14.49
CA PHE A 86 5.02 -5.59 13.19
C PHE A 86 5.57 -4.16 13.26
N LEU A 87 5.30 -3.42 14.34
CA LEU A 87 5.81 -2.06 14.52
C LEU A 87 7.28 -2.04 14.98
N GLU A 88 7.73 -3.09 15.69
CA GLU A 88 9.10 -3.25 16.21
C GLU A 88 10.13 -3.64 15.14
N LEU A 89 9.80 -3.50 13.85
CA LEU A 89 10.53 -3.99 12.67
C LEU A 89 12.00 -3.48 12.55
N GLN A 90 12.86 -4.03 13.40
CA GLN A 90 14.33 -4.01 13.38
C GLN A 90 14.94 -5.41 13.57
N VAL A 91 14.20 -6.40 14.08
CA VAL A 91 14.71 -7.76 14.33
C VAL A 91 14.01 -8.74 13.37
N PRO A 92 14.74 -9.45 12.49
CA PRO A 92 14.17 -10.55 11.73
C PRO A 92 13.57 -11.58 12.70
N PRO A 93 12.39 -12.15 12.42
CA PRO A 93 11.87 -13.23 13.26
C PRO A 93 12.91 -14.33 13.35
N ASP A 94 13.24 -14.75 14.58
CA ASP A 94 14.15 -15.86 14.84
C ASP A 94 13.64 -17.08 14.10
N ARG A 95 14.34 -17.47 13.03
CA ARG A 95 14.03 -18.69 12.30
C ARG A 95 14.62 -19.84 13.12
N ASP A 96 13.85 -20.37 14.06
CA ASP A 96 14.23 -21.61 14.75
C ASP A 96 14.21 -22.77 13.73
N PRO A 97 15.38 -23.31 13.32
CA PRO A 97 15.48 -24.40 12.35
C PRO A 97 15.02 -25.76 12.92
N ARG A 98 14.45 -25.78 14.12
CA ARG A 98 13.83 -26.98 14.69
C ARG A 98 12.33 -27.04 14.42
N LYS A 99 11.69 -25.90 14.10
CA LYS A 99 10.25 -25.84 13.82
C LYS A 99 9.90 -26.24 12.39
N ASP A 100 10.81 -26.04 11.44
CA ASP A 100 10.69 -26.49 10.05
C ASP A 100 11.07 -27.98 9.89
N MET A 101 12.02 -28.49 10.68
CA MET A 101 12.42 -29.90 10.70
C MET A 101 11.42 -30.81 11.44
N SER A 102 10.51 -30.27 12.26
CA SER A 102 9.53 -31.06 13.03
C SER A 102 8.22 -31.35 12.29
N GLY A 103 8.03 -30.86 11.06
CA GLY A 103 6.93 -31.30 10.20
C GLY A 103 5.52 -31.05 10.76
N VAL A 104 5.35 -30.00 11.58
CA VAL A 104 4.04 -29.50 12.04
C VAL A 104 3.73 -28.17 11.37
#